data_AF-A0A3R6P5Z0-F1
#
_entry.id   AF-A0A3R6P5Z0-F1
#
_cell.length_a   1.000
_cell.length_b   1.000
_cell.length_c   1.000
_cell.angle_alpha   90.00
_cell.angle_beta   90.00
_cell.angle_gamma   90.00
#
_symmetry.space_group_name_H-M   'P 1'
#
loop_
_entity.id
_entity.type
_entity.pdbx_description
1 polymer ?
#
loop_
_entity_poly.entity_id
_entity_poly.type
_entity_poly.pdbx_seq_one_letter_code
_entity_poly.pdbx_strand_id
1 'polypeptide(L)'
;MNMTEGEICRQYRSAKDRASQLQILADLNCVPRLEIIKILMHNGEQVRLPLAAKGKKRTTELTDEEYTTALFRRLDVLDREISKREREYREIVAVIGGRSNA
;
A
#
# COMPACT_ATOMS: atom_id res chain seq x y z
N MET A 1 -15.46 12.40 4.25
CA MET A 1 -14.90 11.98 5.54
C MET A 1 -16.01 11.95 6.57
N ASN A 2 -16.18 10.83 7.28
CA ASN A 2 -17.18 10.67 8.34
C ASN A 2 -16.63 11.00 9.73
N MET A 3 -15.30 11.05 9.88
CA MET A 3 -14.61 11.29 11.14
C MET A 3 -13.57 12.41 10.97
N THR A 4 -13.18 13.04 12.08
CA THR A 4 -12.09 14.03 12.09
C THR A 4 -10.72 13.33 12.02
N GLU A 5 -9.70 14.03 11.51
CA GLU A 5 -8.32 13.50 11.46
C GLU A 5 -7.81 13.06 12.85
N GLY A 6 -8.06 13.87 13.88
CA GLY A 6 -7.67 13.52 15.25
C GLY A 6 -8.40 12.30 15.80
N GLU A 7 -9.59 11.97 15.31
CA GLU A 7 -10.30 10.75 15.67
C GLU A 7 -9.77 9.52 14.91
N ILE A 8 -9.41 9.70 13.64
CA ILE A 8 -8.70 8.70 12.85
C ILE A 8 -7.38 8.31 13.54
N CYS A 9 -6.58 9.27 13.99
CA CYS A 9 -5.33 9.02 14.73
C CYS A 9 -5.57 8.29 16.05
N ARG A 10 -6.57 8.72 16.84
CA ARG A 10 -6.92 8.06 18.12
C ARG A 10 -7.30 6.59 17.90
N GLN A 11 -8.18 6.31 16.95
CA GLN A 11 -8.60 4.94 16.65
C GLN A 11 -7.43 4.09 16.12
N TYR A 12 -6.60 4.65 15.24
CA TYR A 12 -5.40 3.98 14.75
C TYR A 12 -4.46 3.57 15.89
N ARG A 13 -4.19 4.48 16.83
CA ARG A 13 -3.29 4.24 17.96
C ARG A 13 -3.81 3.17 18.91
N SER A 14 -5.13 3.14 19.14
CA SER A 14 -5.81 2.17 20.01
C SER A 14 -6.01 0.79 19.39
N ALA A 15 -5.80 0.64 18.07
CA ALA A 15 -6.08 -0.60 17.38
C ALA A 15 -5.06 -1.69 17.72
N LYS A 16 -5.56 -2.90 18.00
CA LYS A 16 -4.75 -4.10 18.26
C LYS A 16 -3.96 -4.53 17.01
N ASP A 17 -4.58 -4.42 15.83
CA ASP A 17 -3.93 -4.65 14.55
C ASP A 17 -4.01 -3.38 13.71
N ARG A 18 -2.91 -2.61 13.73
CA ARG A 18 -2.80 -1.35 12.98
C ARG A 18 -2.84 -1.54 11.47
N ALA A 19 -2.40 -2.69 10.95
CA ALA A 19 -2.38 -2.93 9.51
C ALA A 19 -3.79 -3.14 8.97
N SER A 20 -4.61 -3.92 9.68
CA SER A 20 -6.04 -4.12 9.37
C SER A 20 -6.85 -2.86 9.65
N GLN A 21 -6.51 -2.11 10.71
CA GLN A 21 -7.18 -0.86 11.05
C GLN A 21 -7.14 0.17 9.93
N LEU A 22 -6.05 0.24 9.15
CA LEU A 22 -5.96 1.14 8.00
C LEU A 22 -7.09 0.88 6.99
N GLN A 23 -7.44 -0.39 6.75
CA GLN A 23 -8.53 -0.73 5.84
C GLN A 23 -9.89 -0.39 6.43
N ILE A 24 -10.11 -0.72 7.71
CA ILE A 24 -11.35 -0.39 8.42
C ILE A 24 -11.61 1.12 8.40
N LEU A 25 -10.60 1.93 8.71
CA LEU A 25 -10.70 3.39 8.68
C LEU A 25 -11.00 3.93 7.28
N ALA A 26 -10.43 3.31 6.25
CA ALA A 26 -10.68 3.68 4.86
C ALA A 26 -12.14 3.41 4.47
N ASP A 27 -12.63 2.22 4.80
CA ASP A 27 -13.99 1.78 4.51
C ASP A 27 -15.02 2.65 5.26
N LEU A 28 -14.80 2.91 6.56
CA LEU A 28 -15.68 3.74 7.40
C LEU A 28 -15.78 5.20 6.92
N ASN A 29 -14.72 5.70 6.30
CA ASN A 29 -14.65 7.08 5.82
C ASN A 29 -14.94 7.21 4.32
N CYS A 30 -15.19 6.10 3.63
CA CYS A 30 -15.39 6.02 2.18
C CYS A 30 -14.25 6.70 1.40
N VAL A 31 -13.01 6.53 1.86
CA VAL A 31 -11.82 7.08 1.19
C VAL A 31 -10.82 5.98 0.89
N PRO A 32 -9.95 6.14 -0.11
CA PRO A 32 -8.88 5.18 -0.36
C PRO A 32 -7.99 5.01 0.87
N ARG A 33 -7.49 3.79 1.09
CA ARG A 33 -6.55 3.47 2.19
C ARG A 33 -5.32 4.39 2.22
N LEU A 34 -4.84 4.81 1.05
CA LEU A 34 -3.74 5.77 0.93
C LEU A 34 -4.05 7.12 1.59
N GLU A 35 -5.30 7.56 1.53
CA GLU A 35 -5.71 8.84 2.12
C GLU A 35 -5.66 8.80 3.65
N ILE A 36 -6.06 7.67 4.25
CA ILE A 36 -5.89 7.43 5.69
C ILE A 36 -4.40 7.46 6.07
N ILE A 37 -3.54 6.80 5.28
CA ILE A 37 -2.09 6.79 5.52
C ILE A 37 -1.52 8.21 5.53
N LYS A 38 -1.90 9.06 4.56
CA LYS A 38 -1.45 10.46 4.50
C LYS A 38 -1.87 11.25 5.74
N ILE A 39 -3.13 11.12 6.17
CA ILE A 39 -3.64 11.82 7.36
C ILE A 39 -2.85 11.42 8.61
N LEU A 40 -2.64 10.12 8.80
CA LEU A 40 -1.87 9.60 9.92
C LEU A 40 -0.43 10.17 9.91
N MET A 41 0.24 10.15 8.76
CA MET A 41 1.59 10.70 8.63
C MET A 41 1.65 12.22 8.85
N HIS A 42 0.67 12.97 8.35
CA HIS A 42 0.58 14.42 8.55
C HIS A 42 0.42 14.78 10.03
N ASN A 43 -0.29 13.93 10.78
CA ASN A 43 -0.50 14.07 12.22
C ASN A 43 0.60 13.39 13.07
N GLY A 44 1.73 12.99 12.46
CA GLY A 44 2.90 12.46 13.18
C GLY A 44 2.81 10.98 13.59
N GLU A 45 1.83 10.22 13.11
CA GLU A 45 1.72 8.79 13.38
C GLU A 45 2.71 7.98 12.53
N GLN A 46 3.42 7.05 13.16
CA GLN A 46 4.31 6.12 12.47
C GLN A 46 3.51 4.95 11.89
N VAL A 47 3.26 5.00 10.58
CA VAL A 47 2.51 3.97 9.86
C VAL A 47 3.46 2.90 9.31
N ARG A 48 3.30 1.65 9.76
CA ARG A 48 3.96 0.49 9.17
C ARG A 48 3.00 -0.32 8.30
N LEU A 49 3.40 -0.56 7.05
CA LEU A 49 2.66 -1.33 6.07
C LEU A 49 3.07 -2.81 6.15
N PRO A 50 2.11 -3.73 5.95
CA PRO A 50 2.43 -5.14 5.88
C PRO A 50 3.30 -5.42 4.65
N LEU A 51 4.54 -5.85 4.90
CA LEU A 51 5.45 -6.32 3.86
C LEU A 51 5.16 -7.79 3.61
N ALA A 52 4.75 -8.16 2.41
CA ALA A 52 4.54 -9.55 2.03
C ALA A 52 5.89 -10.31 2.11
N ALA A 53 6.11 -11.05 3.20
CA ALA A 53 7.27 -11.92 3.33
C ALA A 53 7.03 -13.20 2.52
N LYS A 54 7.81 -13.42 1.46
CA LYS A 54 7.92 -14.76 0.87
C LYS A 54 8.69 -15.64 1.83
N GLY A 55 7.97 -16.42 2.62
CA GLY A 55 8.52 -17.46 3.50
C GLY A 55 9.04 -16.94 4.84
N LYS A 56 8.72 -17.74 5.89
CA LYS A 56 8.99 -17.55 7.33
C LYS A 56 8.27 -16.37 8.01
N LYS A 57 7.44 -16.71 8.99
CA LYS A 57 7.00 -15.80 10.06
C LYS A 57 8.27 -15.24 10.71
N ARG A 58 8.59 -13.96 10.50
CA ARG A 58 9.64 -13.29 11.26
C ARG A 58 9.15 -13.18 12.71
N THR A 59 9.85 -13.84 13.62
CA THR A 59 9.56 -13.85 15.06
C THR A 59 10.08 -12.60 15.78
N THR A 60 10.85 -11.75 15.08
CA THR A 60 11.43 -10.51 15.59
C THR A 60 10.85 -9.29 14.86
N GLU A 61 10.50 -8.25 15.62
CA GLU A 61 10.12 -6.95 15.09
C GLU A 61 11.29 -6.35 14.31
N LEU A 62 11.01 -5.80 13.12
CA LEU A 62 12.01 -5.14 12.28
C LEU A 62 12.44 -3.81 12.90
N THR A 63 13.73 -3.48 12.83
CA THR A 63 14.19 -2.11 13.09
C THR A 63 13.68 -1.16 12.00
N ASP A 64 13.75 0.16 12.25
CA ASP A 64 13.33 1.16 11.25
C ASP A 64 14.17 1.08 9.97
N GLU A 65 15.46 0.81 10.09
CA GLU A 65 16.38 0.65 8.96
C GLU A 65 16.05 -0.62 8.15
N GLU A 66 15.82 -1.75 8.85
CA GLU A 66 15.43 -3.01 8.20
C GLU A 66 14.07 -2.90 7.52
N TYR A 67 13.12 -2.20 8.15
CA TYR A 67 11.80 -1.93 7.61
C TYR A 67 11.89 -1.06 6.34
N THR A 68 12.68 0.00 6.38
CA THR A 68 12.94 0.89 5.24
C THR A 68 13.60 0.13 4.08
N THR A 69 14.62 -0.67 4.38
CA THR A 69 15.29 -1.53 3.39
C THR A 69 14.32 -2.51 2.76
N ALA A 70 13.43 -3.10 3.55
CA ALA A 70 12.45 -4.03 3.05
C ALA A 70 11.34 -3.34 2.21
N LEU A 71 11.02 -2.08 2.47
CA LEU A 71 10.17 -1.26 1.60
C LEU A 71 10.83 -1.03 0.23
N PHE A 72 12.11 -0.62 0.18
CA PHE A 72 12.83 -0.45 -1.08
C PHE A 72 12.85 -1.73 -1.91
N ARG A 73 13.15 -2.88 -1.29
CA ARG A 73 13.09 -4.17 -1.98
C ARG A 73 11.69 -4.48 -2.52
N ARG A 74 10.62 -4.08 -1.82
CA ARG A 74 9.25 -4.27 -2.31
C ARG A 74 8.94 -3.34 -3.47
N LEU A 75 9.45 -2.11 -3.47
CA LEU A 75 9.36 -1.19 -4.62
C LEU A 75 10.02 -1.80 -5.86
N ASP A 76 11.23 -2.33 -5.75
CA ASP A 76 11.92 -2.99 -6.87
C ASP A 76 11.09 -4.14 -7.48
N VAL A 77 10.41 -4.92 -6.63
CA VAL A 77 9.54 -6.01 -7.09
C VAL A 77 8.31 -5.46 -7.80
N LEU A 78 7.67 -4.44 -7.24
CA LEU A 78 6.49 -3.80 -7.84
C LEU A 78 6.84 -3.16 -9.19
N ASP A 79 7.97 -2.48 -9.30
CA ASP A 79 8.41 -1.87 -10.57
C ASP A 79 8.61 -2.90 -11.68
N ARG A 80 9.14 -4.08 -11.33
CA ARG A 80 9.25 -5.21 -12.29
C ARG A 80 7.87 -5.75 -12.69
N GLU A 81 6.94 -5.87 -11.74
CA GLU A 81 5.57 -6.31 -11.99
C GLU A 81 4.83 -5.31 -12.91
N ILE A 82 4.95 -4.01 -12.63
CA ILE A 82 4.41 -2.92 -13.46
C ILE A 82 5.00 -2.99 -14.87
N SER A 83 6.32 -3.03 -14.99
CA SER A 83 7.02 -3.10 -16.28
C SER A 83 6.55 -4.29 -17.14
N LYS A 84 6.29 -5.44 -16.50
CA LYS A 84 5.76 -6.62 -17.18
C LYS A 84 4.34 -6.37 -17.70
N ARG A 85 3.46 -5.80 -16.87
CA ARG A 85 2.07 -5.52 -17.25
C ARG A 85 1.95 -4.41 -18.29
N GLU A 86 2.81 -3.40 -18.24
CA GLU A 86 2.87 -2.37 -19.28
C GLU A 86 3.29 -2.94 -20.63
N ARG A 87 4.23 -3.91 -20.65
CA ARG A 87 4.62 -4.59 -21.89
C ARG A 87 3.44 -5.38 -22.47
N GLU A 88 2.79 -6.19 -21.64
CA GLU A 88 1.61 -6.98 -22.02
C GLU A 88 0.50 -6.08 -22.56
N TYR A 89 0.23 -4.95 -21.90
CA TYR A 89 -0.73 -3.95 -22.36
C TYR A 89 -0.37 -3.41 -23.76
N ARG A 90 0.90 -3.02 -23.97
CA ARG A 90 1.36 -2.51 -25.27
C ARG A 90 1.23 -3.55 -26.39
N GLU A 91 1.55 -4.81 -26.10
CA GLU A 91 1.39 -5.92 -27.05
C GLU A 91 -0.08 -6.11 -27.46
N ILE A 92 -1.01 -6.09 -26.49
CA ILE A 92 -2.45 -6.20 -26.75
C ILE A 92 -2.96 -5.01 -27.57
N VAL A 93 -2.57 -3.78 -27.22
CA VAL A 93 -2.96 -2.58 -27.97
C VAL A 93 -2.47 -2.63 -29.42
N ALA A 94 -1.24 -3.10 -29.65
CA ALA A 94 -0.70 -3.24 -30.99
C ALA A 94 -1.51 -4.24 -31.84
N VAL A 95 -1.93 -5.37 -31.26
CA VAL A 95 -2.80 -6.35 -31.93
C VAL A 95 -4.17 -5.77 -32.28
N ILE A 96 -4.77 -4.99 -31.38
CA ILE A 96 -6.08 -4.33 -31.62
C ILE A 96 -5.96 -3.26 -32.70
N GLY A 97 -4.92 -2.42 -32.64
CA GLY A 97 -4.68 -1.37 -33.64
C GLY A 97 -4.38 -1.93 -35.03
N GLY A 98 -3.58 -3.00 -35.11
CA GLY A 98 -3.29 -3.70 -36.37
C GLY A 98 -4.52 -4.34 -37.00
N ARG A 99 -5.50 -4.78 -36.20
CA ARG A 99 -6.79 -5.30 -36.67
C ARG A 99 -7.76 -4.23 -37.16
N SER A 100 -7.56 -2.97 -36.78
CA SER A 100 -8.47 -1.87 -37.16
C SER A 100 -8.08 -1.19 -38.48
N ASN A 101 -6.90 -1.51 -39.03
CA ASN A 101 -6.36 -0.95 -40.27
C ASN A 101 -6.31 -1.96 -41.44
N ALA A 102 -7.09 -3.05 -41.36
CA ALA A 102 -7.25 -4.08 -42.40
C ALA A 102 -8.73 -4.22 -42.75
#